data_AF-A0A3D2ND77-F1
#
_entry.id   AF-A0A3D2ND77-F1
#
_cell.length_a   1.000
_cell.length_b   1.000
_cell.length_c   1.000
_cell.angle_alpha   90.00
_cell.angle_beta   90.00
_cell.angle_gamma   90.00
#
_symmetry.space_group_name_H-M   'P 1'
#
loop_
_entity.id
_entity.type
_entity.pdbx_description
1 polymer ?
#
loop_
_entity_poly.entity_id
_entity_poly.type
_entity_poly.pdbx_seq_one_letter_code
_entity_poly.pdbx_strand_id
1 'polypeptide(L)' 'RVDIAARTLDLIVDDAELSSRREGWEPLPPRYTRGVLAKYSKLVRSAAEGATTG' A
#
# COMPACT_ATOMS: atom_id res chain seq x y z
N ARG A 1 -14.95 5.68 -5.35
CA ARG A 1 -16.22 5.07 -5.77
C ARG A 1 -16.11 3.57 -5.63
N VAL A 2 -17.08 2.94 -4.97
CA VAL A 2 -17.16 1.47 -4.86
C VAL A 2 -18.23 1.00 -5.82
N ASP A 3 -17.89 0.08 -6.72
CA ASP A 3 -18.87 -0.60 -7.58
C ASP A 3 -18.81 -2.10 -7.31
N ILE A 4 -19.89 -2.64 -6.73
CA ILE A 4 -19.98 -4.04 -6.33
C ILE A 4 -20.21 -4.94 -7.55
N ALA A 5 -20.99 -4.50 -8.53
CA ALA A 5 -21.31 -5.28 -9.70
C ALA A 5 -20.07 -5.47 -10.59
N ALA A 6 -19.31 -4.39 -10.79
CA ALA A 6 -18.05 -4.41 -11.54
C ALA A 6 -16.86 -4.92 -10.72
N ARG A 7 -16.98 -5.02 -9.39
CA ARG A 7 -15.92 -5.36 -8.44
C ARG A 7 -14.72 -4.40 -8.51
N THR A 8 -15.00 -3.10 -8.66
CA THR A 8 -13.97 -2.06 -8.74
C THR A 8 -14.02 -1.10 -7.57
N LEU A 9 -12.86 -0.50 -7.31
CA LEU A 9 -12.68 0.59 -6.37
C LEU A 9 -11.87 1.69 -7.05
N ASP A 10 -12.56 2.74 -7.49
CA ASP A 10 -11.96 3.81 -8.29
C ASP A 10 -11.77 5.09 -7.47
N LEU A 11 -10.66 5.79 -7.69
CA LEU A 11 -10.47 7.16 -7.23
C LEU A 11 -11.03 8.12 -8.28
N ILE A 12 -11.98 8.99 -7.89
CA ILE A 12 -12.52 10.03 -8.78
C ILE A 12 -11.62 11.27 -8.68
N VAL A 13 -10.38 11.12 -9.13
CA VAL A 13 -9.34 12.16 -9.17
C VAL A 13 -8.60 11.96 -10.49
N ASP A 14 -8.22 13.05 -11.15
CA ASP A 14 -7.47 12.97 -12.41
C ASP A 14 -6.09 12.32 -12.23
N ASP A 15 -5.66 11.54 -13.22
CA ASP A 15 -4.37 10.84 -13.18
C ASP A 15 -3.18 11.80 -13.11
N ALA A 16 -3.31 13.00 -13.68
CA ALA A 16 -2.29 14.04 -13.61
C ALA A 16 -2.08 14.52 -12.16
N GLU A 17 -3.16 14.71 -11.41
CA GLU A 17 -3.11 15.09 -10.00
C GLU A 17 -2.54 13.95 -9.14
N LEU A 18 -2.95 12.71 -9.40
CA LEU A 18 -2.39 11.54 -8.70
C LEU A 18 -0.89 11.38 -8.98
N SER A 19 -0.45 11.68 -10.20
CA SER A 19 0.97 11.64 -10.57
C SER A 19 1.75 12.74 -9.83
N SER A 20 1.23 13.97 -9.81
CA SER A 20 1.83 15.08 -9.04
C SER A 20 1.93 14.76 -7.55
N ARG A 21 0.92 14.14 -6.94
CA ARG A 21 0.97 13.74 -5.51
C ARG A 21 1.96 12.63 -5.21
N ARG A 22 2.33 11.81 -6.19
CA ARG A 22 3.38 10.78 -6.02
C ARG A 22 4.77 11.40 -6.03
N GLU A 23 4.94 12.56 -6.63
CA GLU A 23 6.20 13.30 -6.59
C GLU A 23 6.48 13.75 -5.15
N GLY A 24 7.58 13.27 -4.58
CA GLY A 24 7.97 13.59 -3.20
C GLY A 24 7.19 12.82 -2.12
N TRP A 25 6.35 11.85 -2.49
CA TRP A 25 5.73 10.98 -1.50
C TRP A 25 6.78 10.08 -0.85
N GLU A 26 6.83 10.10 0.48
CA GLU A 26 7.68 9.21 1.28
C GLU A 26 6.82 8.45 2.31
N PRO A 27 7.14 7.18 2.56
CA PRO A 27 6.45 6.40 3.59
C PRO A 27 6.79 6.93 4.99
N LEU A 28 5.83 6.81 5.91
CA LEU A 28 6.09 7.10 7.32
C LEU A 28 7.14 6.12 7.89
N PRO A 29 7.98 6.57 8.84
CA PRO A 29 8.95 5.69 9.47
C PRO A 29 8.24 4.52 10.20
N PRO A 30 8.80 3.30 10.17
CA PRO A 30 8.19 2.16 10.84
C PRO A 30 8.06 2.39 12.35
N ARG A 31 6.85 2.19 12.88
CA ARG A 31 6.57 2.30 14.33
C ARG A 31 7.41 1.32 15.16
N TYR A 32 7.70 0.14 14.62
CA TYR A 32 8.50 -0.90 15.28
C TYR A 32 9.78 -1.16 14.50
N THR A 33 10.92 -0.76 15.08
CA THR A 33 12.24 -0.90 14.44
C THR A 33 13.00 -2.14 14.92
N ARG A 34 12.51 -2.84 15.95
CA ARG A 34 13.08 -4.08 16.51
C ARG A 34 11.99 -5.12 16.77
N GLY A 35 12.42 -6.35 17.08
CA GLY A 35 11.52 -7.46 17.42
C GLY A 35 10.82 -8.07 16.19
N VAL A 36 9.75 -8.83 16.44
CA VAL A 36 9.08 -9.62 15.40
C VAL A 36 8.42 -8.76 14.31
N LEU A 37 7.81 -7.63 14.67
CA LEU A 37 7.16 -6.75 13.68
C LEU A 37 8.17 -6.04 12.77
N ALA A 38 9.36 -5.74 13.28
CA ALA A 38 10.44 -5.22 12.45
C ALA A 38 10.94 -6.27 11.44
N LYS A 39 10.93 -7.56 11.79
CA LYS A 39 11.23 -8.64 10.83
C LYS A 39 10.10 -8.79 9.80
N TYR A 40 8.85 -8.82 10.26
CA TYR A 40 7.67 -8.97 9.41
C TYR A 40 7.60 -7.89 8.33
N SER A 41 7.71 -6.61 8.71
CA SER A 41 7.65 -5.47 7.76
C SER A 41 8.72 -5.52 6.66
N LYS A 42 9.85 -6.20 6.91
CA LYS A 42 10.94 -6.36 5.94
C LYS A 42 10.75 -7.55 4.98
N LEU A 43 9.90 -8.52 5.35
CA LEU A 43 9.81 -9.80 4.67
C LEU A 43 8.45 -10.05 4.01
N VAL A 44 7.39 -9.42 4.52
CA VAL A 44 6.02 -9.67 4.06
C VAL A 44 5.82 -9.26 2.61
N ARG A 45 5.16 -10.12 1.83
CA ARG A 45 4.71 -9.85 0.45
C ARG A 45 3.33 -9.20 0.41
N SER A 46 2.90 -8.81 -0.80
CA SER A 46 1.57 -8.23 -1.02
C SER A 46 0.46 -9.10 -0.42
N ALA A 47 -0.58 -8.47 0.14
CA ALA A 47 -1.76 -9.19 0.61
C ALA A 47 -2.48 -9.94 -0.52
N ALA A 48 -2.40 -9.45 -1.76
CA ALA A 48 -2.90 -10.14 -2.94
C ALA A 48 -2.15 -11.46 -3.22
N GLU A 49 -0.91 -11.58 -2.73
CA GLU A 49 -0.07 -12.79 -2.78
C GLU A 49 -0.16 -13.61 -1.48
N GLY A 50 -1.03 -13.24 -0.55
CA GLY A 50 -1.25 -13.97 0.71
C GLY A 50 -0.40 -13.52 1.89
N ALA A 51 0.31 -12.38 1.80
CA ALA A 51 1.11 -11.80 2.91
C ALA A 51 2.15 -12.77 3.51
N THR A 52 2.79 -13.57 2.66
CA THR A 52 3.83 -14.53 3.05
C THR A 52 5.16 -13.83 3.36
N THR A 53 6.01 -14.44 4.17
CA THR A 53 7.31 -13.87 4.59
C THR A 53 8.53 -14.69 4.14
N GLY A 54 8.30 -15.70 3.30
CA GLY A 54 9.23 -16.75 2.90
C GLY A 54 8.47 -17.98 2.44
#